data_AF-A0A5N6K440-F1
#
_entry.id   AF-A0A5N6K440-F1
#
_cell.length_a   1.000
_cell.length_b   1.000
_cell.length_c   1.000
_cell.angle_alpha   90.00
_cell.angle_beta   90.00
_cell.angle_gamma   90.00
#
_symmetry.space_group_name_H-M   'P 1'
#
loop_
_entity.id
_entity.type
_entity.pdbx_description
1 polymer ?
#
loop_
_entity_poly.entity_id
_entity_poly.type
_entity_poly.pdbx_seq_one_letter_code
_entity_poly.pdbx_strand_id
1 'polypeptide(L)'
;MVLSAGASILTVHGRTREMKGHKTGLADWGVLRFLRENLPKEVVLFANGNILAREDIDECLKATGADGIMSAEGNLYDPTIFSDAPAIGEEGREYWRSLDGTIGGWRMDAVFRRYMDIIYKHVLQRSPPERKPLFITSDPQEETKEEEEEEGPPKKKQKGEKKERTTSPSLVAMQPHCFKLLRPLVSNHHDIRDALAKCRAGDIQAFEHVLQMTEKVVKEGIMEYERTNGESYREEVERAEKEREEKMKGGGKGANGRGGADGDGEGKGGEELKFEESSLETVRRCKRPWWVVQPYVRPLPMEALAKGSITLSRKERGGKAKGEGEGEGDVEKDEGKLVNGVEPEEQGKVEVQVVGDKEVDNPEKETVEVPKDGLVCG
;
A
#
# COMPACT_ATOMS: atom_id res chain seq x y z
N MET A 1 -25.14 -11.85 18.78
CA MET A 1 -24.11 -11.45 19.77
C MET A 1 -23.68 -10.00 19.59
N VAL A 2 -23.22 -9.55 18.40
CA VAL A 2 -22.76 -8.15 18.21
C VAL A 2 -23.88 -7.11 18.34
N LEU A 3 -24.99 -7.25 17.62
CA LEU A 3 -26.12 -6.31 17.71
C LEU A 3 -26.80 -6.34 19.08
N SER A 4 -26.95 -7.54 19.65
CA SER A 4 -27.51 -7.73 21.00
C SER A 4 -26.65 -7.09 22.09
N ALA A 5 -25.35 -6.87 21.83
CA ALA A 5 -24.47 -6.12 22.72
C ALA A 5 -24.60 -4.59 22.58
N GLY A 6 -25.51 -4.11 21.72
CA GLY A 6 -25.84 -2.68 21.57
C GLY A 6 -25.09 -1.96 20.44
N ALA A 7 -24.40 -2.67 19.55
CA ALA A 7 -23.70 -2.04 18.43
C ALA A 7 -24.69 -1.37 17.45
N SER A 8 -24.55 -0.07 17.24
CA SER A 8 -25.36 0.71 16.27
C SER A 8 -24.65 0.93 14.93
N ILE A 9 -23.33 0.71 14.87
CA ILE A 9 -22.52 0.85 13.67
C ILE A 9 -21.65 -0.40 13.53
N LEU A 10 -21.65 -0.98 12.34
CA LEU A 10 -20.77 -2.08 11.95
C LEU A 10 -19.87 -1.61 10.80
N THR A 11 -18.58 -1.91 10.89
CA THR A 11 -17.68 -1.82 9.73
C THR A 11 -17.22 -3.23 9.42
N VAL A 12 -17.42 -3.66 8.18
CA VAL A 12 -17.08 -5.02 7.78
C VAL A 12 -16.12 -4.99 6.60
N HIS A 13 -14.98 -5.65 6.76
CA HIS A 13 -14.09 -5.94 5.66
C HIS A 13 -14.62 -7.16 4.90
N GLY A 14 -14.79 -7.06 3.57
CA GLY A 14 -15.17 -8.19 2.71
C GLY A 14 -14.11 -9.29 2.54
N ARG A 15 -13.18 -9.45 3.49
CA ARG A 15 -12.13 -10.47 3.45
C ARG A 15 -12.11 -11.24 4.76
N THR A 16 -11.74 -12.51 4.71
CA THR A 16 -11.54 -13.30 5.92
C THR A 16 -10.23 -12.94 6.60
N ARG A 17 -10.06 -13.37 7.85
CA ARG A 17 -8.85 -13.08 8.66
C ARG A 17 -7.58 -13.68 8.03
N GLU A 18 -7.71 -14.75 7.26
CA GLU A 18 -6.61 -15.50 6.63
C GLU A 18 -6.08 -14.80 5.37
N MET A 19 -6.86 -13.91 4.76
CA MET A 19 -6.52 -13.17 3.53
C MET A 19 -5.61 -11.97 3.80
N LYS A 20 -4.47 -12.22 4.44
CA LYS A 20 -3.49 -11.21 4.85
C LYS A 20 -2.15 -11.39 4.12
N GLY A 21 -1.36 -10.32 4.10
CA GLY A 21 -0.02 -10.33 3.50
C GLY A 21 -0.08 -10.71 2.01
N HIS A 22 0.65 -11.75 1.61
CA HIS A 22 0.65 -12.22 0.23
C HIS A 22 -0.61 -13.04 -0.15
N LYS A 23 -1.41 -13.48 0.82
CA LYS A 23 -2.72 -14.13 0.60
C LYS A 23 -3.86 -13.12 0.43
N THR A 24 -3.53 -11.84 0.28
CA THR A 24 -4.48 -10.76 0.02
C THR A 24 -5.16 -10.96 -1.34
N GLY A 25 -6.38 -11.49 -1.34
CA GLY A 25 -7.28 -11.54 -2.50
C GLY A 25 -8.21 -10.33 -2.58
N LEU A 26 -9.17 -10.41 -3.49
CA LEU A 26 -10.26 -9.43 -3.61
C LEU A 26 -11.23 -9.54 -2.42
N ALA A 27 -11.83 -8.42 -2.04
CA ALA A 27 -12.91 -8.36 -1.08
C ALA A 27 -14.22 -8.76 -1.75
N ASP A 28 -14.98 -9.61 -1.07
CA ASP A 28 -16.29 -10.06 -1.50
C ASP A 28 -17.35 -9.01 -1.12
N TRP A 29 -17.74 -8.18 -2.08
CA TRP A 29 -18.84 -7.22 -1.92
C TRP A 29 -20.21 -7.91 -1.87
N GLY A 30 -20.34 -9.15 -2.37
CA GLY A 30 -21.56 -9.94 -2.24
C GLY A 30 -21.87 -10.29 -0.79
N VAL A 31 -20.85 -10.62 0.00
CA VAL A 31 -21.00 -10.82 1.46
C VAL A 31 -21.44 -9.53 2.15
N LEU A 32 -20.87 -8.39 1.78
CA LEU A 32 -21.26 -7.09 2.36
C LEU A 32 -22.72 -6.75 2.03
N ARG A 33 -23.15 -7.02 0.79
CA ARG A 33 -24.54 -6.89 0.37
C ARG A 33 -25.46 -7.80 1.17
N PHE A 34 -25.10 -9.08 1.29
CA PHE A 34 -25.85 -10.04 2.08
C PHE A 34 -26.03 -9.57 3.52
N LEU A 35 -24.97 -9.05 4.14
CA LEU A 35 -25.06 -8.48 5.49
C LEU A 35 -26.00 -7.28 5.54
N ARG A 36 -25.87 -6.32 4.63
CA ARG A 36 -26.75 -5.15 4.60
C ARG A 36 -28.23 -5.52 4.45
N GLU A 37 -28.54 -6.49 3.58
CA GLU A 37 -29.92 -6.97 3.36
C GLU A 37 -30.52 -7.68 4.58
N ASN A 38 -29.69 -8.25 5.46
CA ASN A 38 -30.12 -9.02 6.63
C ASN A 38 -29.98 -8.25 7.97
N LEU A 39 -29.29 -7.11 7.98
CA LEU A 39 -29.15 -6.27 9.17
C LEU A 39 -30.39 -5.36 9.34
N PRO A 40 -30.82 -5.09 10.60
CA PRO A 40 -31.84 -4.09 10.87
C PRO A 40 -31.50 -2.74 10.22
N LYS A 41 -32.52 -2.01 9.74
CA LYS A 41 -32.33 -0.78 8.96
C LYS A 41 -31.69 0.35 9.77
N GLU A 42 -31.89 0.33 11.09
CA GLU A 42 -31.32 1.28 12.03
C GLU A 42 -29.83 1.07 12.31
N VAL A 43 -29.28 -0.10 11.99
CA VAL A 43 -27.85 -0.37 12.13
C VAL A 43 -27.14 0.20 10.91
N VAL A 44 -26.15 1.06 11.12
CA VAL A 44 -25.32 1.62 10.04
C VAL A 44 -24.23 0.63 9.66
N LEU A 45 -24.09 0.33 8.37
CA LEU A 45 -23.03 -0.53 7.85
C LEU A 45 -22.03 0.26 6.99
N PHE A 46 -20.75 0.21 7.38
CA PHE A 46 -19.64 0.64 6.56
C PHE A 46 -19.01 -0.55 5.83
N ALA A 47 -18.95 -0.49 4.50
CA ALA A 47 -18.22 -1.45 3.68
C ALA A 47 -16.72 -1.10 3.63
N ASN A 48 -15.87 -2.13 3.68
CA ASN A 48 -14.43 -1.99 3.57
C ASN A 48 -13.81 -3.10 2.69
N GLY A 49 -12.81 -2.70 1.91
CA GLY A 49 -12.04 -3.60 1.04
C GLY A 49 -12.11 -3.22 -0.43
N ASN A 50 -10.95 -3.20 -1.08
CA ASN A 50 -10.79 -2.95 -2.52
C ASN A 50 -11.32 -1.60 -3.04
N ILE A 51 -11.34 -0.58 -2.18
CA ILE A 51 -11.59 0.82 -2.57
C ILE A 51 -10.24 1.49 -2.85
N LEU A 52 -9.93 1.70 -4.12
CA LEU A 52 -8.64 2.23 -4.59
C LEU A 52 -8.74 3.67 -5.06
N ALA A 53 -9.86 4.05 -5.68
CA ALA A 53 -10.10 5.37 -6.23
C ALA A 53 -11.48 5.92 -5.85
N ARG A 54 -11.72 7.20 -6.16
CA ARG A 54 -12.99 7.90 -5.86
C ARG A 54 -14.19 7.20 -6.51
N GLU A 55 -14.01 6.68 -7.72
CA GLU A 55 -15.07 5.99 -8.47
C GLU A 55 -15.49 4.68 -7.80
N ASP A 56 -14.56 3.99 -7.14
CA ASP A 56 -14.82 2.72 -6.45
C ASP A 56 -15.78 2.90 -5.26
N ILE A 57 -15.86 4.11 -4.69
CA ILE A 57 -16.76 4.41 -3.57
C ILE A 57 -18.22 4.27 -4.03
N ASP A 58 -18.58 4.91 -5.15
CA ASP A 58 -19.95 4.91 -5.65
C ASP A 58 -20.34 3.51 -6.15
N GLU A 59 -19.41 2.81 -6.82
CA GLU A 59 -19.60 1.42 -7.24
C GLU A 59 -19.81 0.48 -6.05
N CYS A 60 -19.01 0.61 -4.99
CA CYS A 60 -19.14 -0.21 -3.80
C CYS A 60 -20.45 0.04 -3.06
N LEU A 61 -20.84 1.31 -2.88
CA LEU A 61 -22.13 1.65 -2.26
C LEU A 61 -23.29 1.09 -3.08
N LYS A 62 -23.23 1.21 -4.41
CA LYS A 62 -24.26 0.66 -5.31
C LYS A 62 -24.32 -0.87 -5.25
N ALA A 63 -23.18 -1.56 -5.20
CA ALA A 63 -23.10 -3.01 -5.19
C ALA A 63 -23.50 -3.63 -3.84
N THR A 64 -23.15 -2.97 -2.73
CA THR A 64 -23.34 -3.48 -1.37
C THR A 64 -24.61 -2.97 -0.70
N GLY A 65 -25.12 -1.81 -1.13
CA GLY A 65 -26.17 -1.09 -0.42
C GLY A 65 -25.74 -0.55 0.94
N ALA A 66 -24.44 -0.62 1.29
CA ALA A 66 -23.92 -0.13 2.56
C ALA A 66 -24.18 1.38 2.73
N ASP A 67 -24.21 1.82 3.99
CA ASP A 67 -24.52 3.20 4.36
C ASP A 67 -23.30 4.13 4.24
N GLY A 68 -22.10 3.54 4.20
CA GLY A 68 -20.85 4.26 4.02
C GLY A 68 -19.69 3.36 3.64
N ILE A 69 -18.55 3.97 3.33
CA ILE A 69 -17.29 3.28 3.00
C ILE A 69 -16.23 3.64 4.03
N MET A 70 -15.43 2.66 4.42
CA MET A 70 -14.15 2.88 5.08
C MET A 70 -13.01 2.62 4.09
N SER A 71 -12.09 3.58 3.96
CA SER A 71 -10.81 3.38 3.24
C SER A 71 -9.66 3.28 4.23
N ALA A 72 -8.67 2.45 3.90
CA ALA A 72 -7.46 2.27 4.69
C ALA A 72 -6.22 2.41 3.80
N GLU A 73 -5.81 1.33 3.12
CA GLU A 73 -4.59 1.33 2.34
C GLU A 73 -4.61 2.32 1.17
N GLY A 74 -5.74 2.44 0.45
CA GLY A 74 -5.88 3.39 -0.67
C GLY A 74 -5.53 4.82 -0.25
N ASN A 75 -6.01 5.25 0.91
CA ASN A 75 -5.78 6.58 1.48
C ASN A 75 -4.30 6.90 1.78
N LEU A 76 -3.44 5.89 1.97
CA LEU A 76 -2.00 6.10 2.17
C LEU A 76 -1.27 6.43 0.86
N TYR A 77 -1.78 5.96 -0.26
CA TYR A 77 -1.19 6.15 -1.59
C TYR A 77 -1.82 7.34 -2.33
N ASP A 78 -3.13 7.48 -2.17
CA ASP A 78 -3.91 8.58 -2.70
C ASP A 78 -4.86 9.10 -1.59
N PRO A 79 -4.44 10.11 -0.81
CA PRO A 79 -5.28 10.71 0.22
C PRO A 79 -6.41 11.56 -0.36
N THR A 80 -6.49 11.70 -1.69
CA THR A 80 -7.54 12.45 -2.39
C THR A 80 -8.70 11.57 -2.82
N ILE A 81 -8.72 10.30 -2.39
CA ILE A 81 -9.77 9.31 -2.70
C ILE A 81 -11.21 9.78 -2.41
N PHE A 82 -11.38 10.74 -1.50
CA PHE A 82 -12.69 11.33 -1.16
C PHE A 82 -12.95 12.68 -1.80
N SER A 83 -12.03 13.17 -2.64
CA SER A 83 -12.14 14.46 -3.32
C SER A 83 -12.69 14.25 -4.72
N ASP A 84 -13.71 15.02 -5.09
CA ASP A 84 -14.17 15.06 -6.47
C ASP A 84 -13.16 15.80 -7.35
N ALA A 85 -13.13 15.44 -8.63
CA ALA A 85 -12.36 16.18 -9.60
C ALA A 85 -12.94 17.59 -9.77
N PRO A 86 -12.10 18.64 -9.88
CA PRO A 86 -12.58 19.96 -10.26
C PRO A 86 -13.22 19.93 -11.64
N ALA A 87 -14.10 20.89 -11.91
CA ALA A 87 -14.69 21.08 -13.23
C ALA A 87 -13.60 21.34 -14.29
N ILE A 88 -13.91 21.02 -15.55
CA ILE A 88 -12.98 21.26 -16.66
C ILE A 88 -12.73 22.76 -16.78
N GLY A 89 -11.46 23.17 -16.74
CA GLY A 89 -11.03 24.58 -16.75
C GLY A 89 -10.89 25.20 -15.35
N GLU A 90 -11.26 24.49 -14.30
CA GLU A 90 -11.15 24.92 -12.90
C GLU A 90 -10.13 24.07 -12.11
N GLU A 91 -9.20 23.40 -12.80
CA GLU A 91 -8.19 22.52 -12.18
C GLU A 91 -7.25 23.26 -11.21
N GLY A 92 -7.10 24.57 -11.42
CA GLY A 92 -6.14 25.38 -10.68
C GLY A 92 -4.71 24.89 -10.91
N ARG A 93 -3.90 24.88 -9.83
CA ARG A 93 -2.48 24.47 -9.89
C ARG A 93 -2.23 23.08 -9.32
N GLU A 94 -3.23 22.50 -8.65
CA GLU A 94 -3.08 21.27 -7.87
C GLU A 94 -3.54 20.01 -8.61
N TYR A 95 -4.47 20.16 -9.55
CA TYR A 95 -5.05 19.05 -10.29
C TYR A 95 -4.47 18.96 -11.71
N TRP A 96 -4.11 17.77 -12.13
CA TRP A 96 -3.68 17.47 -13.50
C TRP A 96 -4.80 16.76 -14.25
N ARG A 97 -4.97 17.10 -15.53
CA ARG A 97 -5.87 16.42 -16.47
C ARG A 97 -5.12 16.08 -17.74
N SER A 98 -5.45 14.95 -18.35
CA SER A 98 -4.93 14.59 -19.67
C SER A 98 -5.43 15.54 -20.75
N LEU A 99 -4.70 15.59 -21.87
CA LEU A 99 -5.01 16.45 -23.02
C LEU A 99 -6.40 16.20 -23.62
N ASP A 100 -6.89 14.96 -23.56
CA ASP A 100 -8.22 14.56 -24.02
C ASP A 100 -9.31 14.73 -22.94
N GLY A 101 -8.93 15.15 -21.73
CA GLY A 101 -9.83 15.35 -20.60
C GLY A 101 -10.35 14.07 -19.93
N THR A 102 -9.94 12.89 -20.39
CA THR A 102 -10.54 11.61 -19.97
C THR A 102 -10.04 11.11 -18.63
N ILE A 103 -8.79 11.44 -18.26
CA ILE A 103 -8.18 11.05 -16.99
C ILE A 103 -7.62 12.28 -16.28
N GLY A 104 -7.58 12.20 -14.95
CA GLY A 104 -6.99 13.23 -14.12
C GLY A 104 -6.61 12.70 -12.76
N GLY A 105 -6.02 13.58 -11.96
CA GLY A 105 -5.66 13.29 -10.58
C GLY A 105 -4.94 14.47 -9.94
N TRP A 106 -4.88 14.45 -8.61
CA TRP A 106 -4.14 15.46 -7.86
C TRP A 106 -2.63 15.24 -8.04
N ARG A 107 -1.86 16.32 -8.10
CA ARG A 107 -0.41 16.22 -8.24
C ARG A 107 0.25 15.88 -6.91
N MET A 108 1.31 15.08 -6.97
CA MET A 108 2.03 14.65 -5.77
C MET A 108 2.63 15.82 -4.99
N ASP A 109 3.18 16.82 -5.69
CA ASP A 109 3.74 18.02 -5.06
C ASP A 109 2.67 18.86 -4.34
N ALA A 110 1.48 19.01 -4.95
CA ALA A 110 0.35 19.69 -4.33
C ALA A 110 -0.12 18.98 -3.05
N VAL A 111 -0.31 17.66 -3.13
CA VAL A 111 -0.74 16.85 -1.97
C VAL A 111 0.32 16.84 -0.88
N PHE A 112 1.60 16.73 -1.25
CA PHE A 112 2.70 16.77 -0.28
C PHE A 112 2.84 18.16 0.37
N ARG A 113 2.68 19.25 -0.39
CA ARG A 113 2.64 20.61 0.15
C ARG A 113 1.50 20.79 1.16
N ARG A 114 0.29 20.32 0.84
CA ARG A 114 -0.85 20.35 1.77
C ARG A 114 -0.61 19.50 3.01
N TYR A 115 0.02 18.33 2.85
CA TYR A 115 0.44 17.50 3.99
C TYR A 115 1.40 18.26 4.91
N MET A 116 2.41 18.95 4.35
CA MET A 116 3.32 19.79 5.12
C MET A 116 2.57 20.92 5.82
N ASP A 117 1.66 21.61 5.15
CA ASP A 117 0.88 22.70 5.74
C ASP A 117 0.02 22.23 6.93
N ILE A 118 -0.56 21.02 6.84
CA ILE A 118 -1.26 20.39 7.97
C ILE A 118 -0.31 20.16 9.15
N ILE A 119 0.92 19.68 8.89
CA ILE A 119 1.94 19.50 9.93
C ILE A 119 2.29 20.85 10.59
N TYR A 120 2.54 21.91 9.81
CA TYR A 120 2.81 23.23 10.38
C TYR A 120 1.66 23.72 11.24
N LYS A 121 0.45 23.72 10.69
CA LYS A 121 -0.72 24.34 11.32
C LYS A 121 -1.17 23.56 12.55
N HIS A 122 -1.27 22.23 12.45
CA HIS A 122 -1.95 21.41 13.45
C HIS A 122 -1.00 20.66 14.38
N VAL A 123 0.24 20.40 13.96
CA VAL A 123 1.23 19.69 14.81
C VAL A 123 2.23 20.67 15.40
N LEU A 124 2.81 21.56 14.58
CA LEU A 124 3.82 22.54 15.03
C LEU A 124 3.19 23.82 15.57
N GLN A 125 1.90 24.05 15.32
CA GLN A 125 1.16 25.26 15.72
C GLN A 125 1.83 26.54 15.20
N ARG A 126 2.26 26.52 13.94
CA ARG A 126 2.92 27.63 13.24
C ARG A 126 2.31 27.82 11.87
N SER A 127 2.42 29.03 11.32
CA SER A 127 2.09 29.27 9.92
C SER A 127 3.08 28.51 9.02
N PRO A 128 2.60 27.91 7.92
CA PRO A 128 3.49 27.38 6.89
C PRO A 128 4.42 28.45 6.33
N PRO A 129 5.62 28.09 5.87
CA PRO A 129 6.51 29.02 5.20
C PRO A 129 5.88 29.52 3.88
N GLU A 130 6.26 30.72 3.48
CA GLU A 130 5.90 31.25 2.17
C GLU A 130 6.61 30.47 1.07
N ARG A 131 5.87 30.00 0.06
CA ARG A 131 6.39 29.21 -1.06
C ARG A 131 5.94 29.83 -2.38
N LYS A 132 6.75 29.69 -3.43
CA LYS A 132 6.33 30.05 -4.80
C LYS A 132 5.07 29.25 -5.19
N PRO A 133 4.18 29.81 -6.03
CA PRO A 133 3.06 29.06 -6.59
C PRO A 133 3.53 27.78 -7.27
N LEU A 134 2.73 26.70 -7.20
CA LEU A 134 3.03 25.47 -7.93
C LEU A 134 3.02 25.75 -9.43
N PHE A 135 4.04 25.25 -10.13
CA PHE A 135 4.23 25.47 -11.56
C PHE A 135 3.01 25.03 -12.38
N ILE A 136 2.58 25.84 -13.35
CA ILE A 136 1.67 25.44 -14.44
C ILE A 136 2.25 25.86 -15.79
N THR A 137 1.78 25.23 -16.86
CA THR A 137 2.29 25.42 -18.22
C THR A 137 2.01 26.80 -18.80
N SER A 138 0.97 27.48 -18.29
CA SER A 138 0.63 28.86 -18.65
C SER A 138 1.41 29.92 -17.87
N ASP A 139 2.28 29.53 -16.92
CA ASP A 139 3.11 30.50 -16.21
C ASP A 139 4.09 31.16 -17.20
N PRO A 140 4.42 32.45 -17.03
CA PRO A 140 5.44 33.11 -17.83
C PRO A 140 6.74 32.30 -17.77
N GLN A 141 7.39 32.09 -18.92
CA GLN A 141 8.72 31.49 -18.95
C GLN A 141 9.69 32.46 -18.28
N GLU A 142 9.97 32.23 -17.00
CA GLU A 142 11.13 32.84 -16.35
C GLU A 142 12.37 32.27 -17.03
N GLU A 143 13.24 33.15 -17.56
CA GLU A 143 14.59 32.77 -17.96
C GLU A 143 15.22 32.06 -16.76
N THR A 144 15.49 30.76 -16.89
CA THR A 144 16.24 29.99 -15.91
C THR A 144 17.62 30.59 -15.81
N LYS A 145 17.81 31.52 -14.87
CA LYS A 145 19.08 31.63 -14.19
C LYS A 145 19.22 30.32 -13.45
N GLU A 146 20.07 29.44 -13.97
CA GLU A 146 20.63 28.35 -13.19
C GLU A 146 21.20 29.00 -11.93
N GLU A 147 20.47 28.91 -10.82
CA GLU A 147 21.11 29.01 -9.52
C GLU A 147 21.99 27.76 -9.47
N GLU A 148 23.26 27.94 -9.87
CA GLU A 148 24.32 26.99 -9.55
C GLU A 148 24.22 26.78 -8.03
N GLU A 149 23.65 25.64 -7.62
CA GLU A 149 23.96 25.11 -6.30
C GLU A 149 25.47 24.85 -6.35
N GLU A 150 26.27 25.79 -5.83
CA GLU A 150 27.67 25.53 -5.54
C GLU A 150 27.70 24.28 -4.66
N GLU A 151 28.08 23.14 -5.25
CA GLU A 151 28.61 21.99 -4.52
C GLU A 151 29.93 22.44 -3.87
N GLY A 152 29.80 23.20 -2.79
CA GLY A 152 30.91 23.55 -1.94
C GLY A 152 31.58 22.28 -1.43
N PRO A 153 32.92 22.28 -1.27
CA PRO A 153 33.67 21.10 -0.87
C PRO A 153 33.08 20.50 0.41
N PRO A 154 33.10 19.16 0.58
CA PRO A 154 32.42 18.47 1.67
C PRO A 154 32.82 19.09 3.01
N LYS A 155 31.90 19.86 3.62
CA LYS A 155 32.13 20.49 4.91
C LYS A 155 32.45 19.36 5.91
N LYS A 156 33.62 19.47 6.56
CA LYS A 156 34.03 18.60 7.68
C LYS A 156 32.81 18.31 8.56
N LYS A 157 32.56 17.02 8.86
CA LYS A 157 31.52 16.56 9.79
C LYS A 157 31.61 17.38 11.09
N GLN A 158 30.85 18.46 11.18
CA GLN A 158 30.58 19.09 12.46
C GLN A 158 29.76 18.08 13.26
N LYS A 159 30.17 17.90 14.51
CA LYS A 159 29.50 17.04 15.48
C LYS A 159 28.13 17.67 15.73
N GLY A 160 27.14 17.27 14.92
CA GLY A 160 25.78 17.79 15.03
C GLY A 160 25.30 17.61 16.46
N GLU A 161 24.71 18.66 17.03
CA GLU A 161 23.98 18.55 18.28
C GLU A 161 23.01 17.35 18.16
N LYS A 162 22.96 16.52 19.20
CA LYS A 162 21.97 15.44 19.26
C LYS A 162 20.59 16.10 19.27
N LYS A 163 19.97 16.30 18.10
CA LYS A 163 18.56 16.62 17.99
C LYS A 163 17.81 15.54 18.77
N GLU A 164 17.07 15.98 19.78
CA GLU A 164 16.27 15.11 20.63
C GLU A 164 15.29 14.34 19.75
N ARG A 165 15.21 13.02 19.92
CA ARG A 165 14.31 12.18 19.12
C ARG A 165 12.88 12.51 19.53
N THR A 166 12.08 13.01 18.60
CA THR A 166 10.65 13.22 18.84
C THR A 166 9.92 11.88 18.91
N THR A 167 8.96 11.79 19.82
CA THR A 167 8.02 10.66 19.96
C THR A 167 6.62 11.02 19.47
N SER A 168 6.44 12.22 18.88
CA SER A 168 5.14 12.65 18.34
C SER A 168 4.67 11.67 17.26
N PRO A 169 3.51 11.02 17.43
CA PRO A 169 2.99 10.07 16.45
C PRO A 169 2.85 10.70 15.05
N SER A 170 2.44 11.96 14.98
CA SER A 170 2.29 12.69 13.72
C SER A 170 3.63 12.90 13.01
N LEU A 171 4.71 13.17 13.74
CA LEU A 171 6.03 13.42 13.16
C LEU A 171 6.78 12.14 12.81
N VAL A 172 6.57 11.07 13.59
CA VAL A 172 7.15 9.74 13.32
C VAL A 172 6.55 9.13 12.05
N ALA A 173 5.25 9.36 11.81
CA ALA A 173 4.55 8.83 10.65
C ALA A 173 4.85 9.54 9.33
N MET A 174 5.48 10.72 9.34
CA MET A 174 5.73 11.52 8.12
C MET A 174 6.52 10.75 7.07
N GLN A 175 7.66 10.17 7.45
CA GLN A 175 8.51 9.44 6.50
C GLN A 175 7.78 8.28 5.82
N PRO A 176 7.15 7.33 6.53
CA PRO A 176 6.43 6.23 5.88
C PRO A 176 5.23 6.72 5.05
N HIS A 177 4.52 7.78 5.46
CA HIS A 177 3.46 8.37 4.65
C HIS A 177 3.99 8.94 3.33
N CYS A 178 5.07 9.72 3.37
CA CYS A 178 5.70 10.26 2.16
C CYS A 178 6.20 9.16 1.22
N PHE A 179 6.72 8.04 1.75
CA PHE A 179 7.11 6.89 0.91
C PHE A 179 5.93 6.23 0.19
N LYS A 180 4.74 6.24 0.81
CA LYS A 180 3.51 5.72 0.20
C LYS A 180 2.98 6.70 -0.85
N LEU A 181 2.84 7.97 -0.46
CA LEU A 181 2.37 9.06 -1.32
C LEU A 181 3.22 9.21 -2.59
N LEU A 182 4.54 9.27 -2.42
CA LEU A 182 5.50 9.51 -3.51
C LEU A 182 5.98 8.23 -4.19
N ARG A 183 5.33 7.08 -3.94
CA ARG A 183 5.84 5.77 -4.38
C ARG A 183 6.18 5.71 -5.88
N PRO A 184 5.30 6.13 -6.82
CA PRO A 184 5.65 6.18 -8.25
C PRO A 184 6.84 7.10 -8.55
N LEU A 185 6.90 8.28 -7.93
CA LEU A 185 7.95 9.26 -8.13
C LEU A 185 9.32 8.75 -7.66
N VAL A 186 9.42 8.24 -6.43
CA VAL A 186 10.71 7.77 -5.86
C VAL A 186 11.22 6.48 -6.51
N SER A 187 10.40 5.83 -7.34
CA SER A 187 10.83 4.71 -8.18
C SER A 187 11.65 5.18 -9.38
N ASN A 188 11.38 6.39 -9.88
CA ASN A 188 12.08 7.02 -11.00
C ASN A 188 13.18 8.00 -10.54
N HIS A 189 12.99 8.65 -9.38
CA HIS A 189 13.91 9.67 -8.84
C HIS A 189 14.61 9.16 -7.57
N HIS A 190 15.77 8.53 -7.74
CA HIS A 190 16.49 7.83 -6.66
C HIS A 190 17.15 8.80 -5.68
N ASP A 191 17.53 9.98 -6.14
CA ASP A 191 18.03 11.10 -5.32
C ASP A 191 16.96 11.57 -4.30
N ILE A 192 15.71 11.72 -4.74
CA ILE A 192 14.58 12.07 -3.86
C ILE A 192 14.29 10.93 -2.88
N ARG A 193 14.32 9.68 -3.35
CA ARG A 193 14.18 8.50 -2.50
C ARG A 193 15.21 8.50 -1.37
N ASP A 194 16.47 8.77 -1.71
CA ASP A 194 17.58 8.73 -0.77
C ASP A 194 17.55 9.93 0.20
N ALA A 195 17.10 11.10 -0.26
CA ALA A 195 16.85 12.26 0.60
C ALA A 195 15.72 11.97 1.61
N LEU A 196 14.60 11.39 1.15
CA LEU A 196 13.47 11.00 2.00
C LEU A 196 13.87 9.92 3.02
N ALA A 197 14.68 8.94 2.63
CA ALA A 197 15.19 7.90 3.52
C ALA A 197 16.05 8.47 4.67
N LYS A 198 16.73 9.60 4.45
CA LYS A 198 17.56 10.29 5.45
C LYS A 198 16.76 11.21 6.37
N CYS A 199 15.53 11.56 6.00
CA CYS A 199 14.65 12.36 6.84
C CYS A 199 14.40 11.67 8.19
N ARG A 200 14.35 12.45 9.26
CA ARG A 200 14.08 11.96 10.61
C ARG A 200 12.83 12.62 11.15
N ALA A 201 12.14 11.92 12.05
CA ALA A 201 10.99 12.45 12.75
C ALA A 201 11.34 13.81 13.38
N GLY A 202 10.53 14.84 13.09
CA GLY A 202 10.73 16.20 13.56
C GLY A 202 11.75 17.04 12.81
N ASP A 203 12.47 16.49 11.82
CA ASP A 203 13.37 17.27 10.96
C ASP A 203 12.60 17.90 9.78
N ILE A 204 11.76 18.89 10.10
CA ILE A 204 10.83 19.52 9.15
C ILE A 204 11.56 20.14 7.96
N GLN A 205 12.76 20.69 8.18
CA GLN A 205 13.59 21.25 7.10
C GLN A 205 14.01 20.18 6.08
N ALA A 206 14.29 18.95 6.53
CA ALA A 206 14.60 17.86 5.60
C ALA A 206 13.38 17.49 4.74
N PHE A 207 12.17 17.50 5.31
CA PHE A 207 10.94 17.27 4.54
C PHE A 207 10.63 18.41 3.56
N GLU A 208 10.89 19.68 3.93
CA GLU A 208 10.78 20.81 3.00
C GLU A 208 11.75 20.68 1.82
N HIS A 209 12.99 20.24 2.08
CA HIS A 209 13.94 19.99 1.02
C HIS A 209 13.44 18.90 0.05
N VAL A 210 12.90 17.80 0.58
CA VAL A 210 12.28 16.75 -0.26
C VAL A 210 11.07 17.30 -1.03
N LEU A 211 10.27 18.18 -0.44
CA LEU A 211 9.16 18.86 -1.13
C LEU A 211 9.67 19.73 -2.30
N GLN A 212 10.73 20.51 -2.10
CA GLN A 212 11.34 21.32 -3.16
C GLN A 212 11.87 20.46 -4.31
N MET A 213 12.58 19.37 -3.99
CA MET A 213 13.03 18.41 -5.02
C MET A 213 11.84 17.80 -5.77
N THR A 214 10.76 17.48 -5.04
CA THR A 214 9.52 16.94 -5.62
C THR A 214 8.88 17.96 -6.57
N GLU A 215 8.72 19.21 -6.16
CA GLU A 215 8.17 20.29 -7.00
C GLU A 215 8.99 20.51 -8.28
N LYS A 216 10.32 20.43 -8.18
CA LYS A 216 11.22 20.53 -9.34
C LYS A 216 10.99 19.42 -10.36
N VAL A 217 11.00 18.16 -9.92
CA VAL A 217 10.83 17.03 -10.86
C VAL A 217 9.39 16.97 -11.38
N VAL A 218 8.38 17.34 -10.59
CA VAL A 218 6.99 17.39 -11.06
C VAL A 218 6.84 18.42 -12.19
N LYS A 219 7.50 19.60 -12.06
CA LYS A 219 7.58 20.58 -13.15
C LYS A 219 8.19 19.97 -14.42
N GLU A 220 9.32 19.28 -14.30
CA GLU A 220 10.00 18.62 -15.43
C GLU A 220 9.09 17.56 -16.08
N GLY A 221 8.41 16.74 -15.28
CA GLY A 221 7.45 15.73 -15.75
C GLY A 221 6.26 16.32 -16.51
N ILE A 222 5.68 17.41 -16.00
CA ILE A 222 4.58 18.13 -16.68
C ILE A 222 5.08 18.71 -18.01
N MET A 223 6.24 19.37 -18.02
CA MET A 223 6.80 19.93 -19.26
C MET A 223 7.07 18.84 -20.31
N GLU A 224 7.59 17.70 -19.88
CA GLU A 224 7.85 16.56 -20.76
C GLU A 224 6.55 15.95 -21.32
N TYR A 225 5.50 15.84 -20.51
CA TYR A 225 4.18 15.39 -20.94
C TYR A 225 3.59 16.29 -22.02
N GLU A 226 3.63 17.61 -21.83
CA GLU A 226 3.17 18.57 -22.84
C GLU A 226 4.02 18.52 -24.10
N ARG A 227 5.35 18.52 -23.96
CA ARG A 227 6.31 18.50 -25.09
C ARG A 227 6.12 17.27 -25.98
N THR A 228 5.79 16.13 -25.36
CA THR A 228 5.56 14.86 -26.06
C THR A 228 4.09 14.62 -26.41
N ASN A 229 3.21 15.61 -26.19
CA ASN A 229 1.77 15.47 -26.43
C ASN A 229 1.18 14.20 -25.77
N GLY A 230 1.65 13.91 -24.56
CA GLY A 230 1.31 12.76 -23.73
C GLY A 230 1.94 11.42 -24.11
N GLU A 231 2.86 11.36 -25.08
CA GLU A 231 3.54 10.10 -25.45
C GLU A 231 4.39 9.56 -24.30
N SER A 232 5.06 10.43 -23.53
CA SER A 232 5.87 10.01 -22.37
C SER A 232 5.09 9.17 -21.35
N TYR A 233 3.83 9.53 -21.10
CA TYR A 233 2.92 8.77 -20.25
C TYR A 233 2.46 7.46 -20.91
N ARG A 234 2.09 7.50 -22.20
CA ARG A 234 1.62 6.31 -22.93
C ARG A 234 2.70 5.22 -22.98
N GLU A 235 3.94 5.59 -23.25
CA GLU A 235 5.08 4.68 -23.22
C GLU A 235 5.35 4.11 -21.83
N GLU A 236 5.21 4.93 -20.78
CA GLU A 236 5.36 4.45 -19.39
C GLU A 236 4.30 3.41 -19.03
N VAL A 237 3.04 3.64 -19.42
CA VAL A 237 1.93 2.69 -19.23
C VAL A 237 2.23 1.39 -19.96
N GLU A 238 2.58 1.46 -21.24
CA GLU A 238 2.85 0.28 -22.07
C GLU A 238 4.03 -0.55 -21.52
N ARG A 239 5.11 0.13 -21.09
CA ARG A 239 6.25 -0.53 -20.45
C ARG A 239 5.84 -1.23 -19.15
N ALA A 240 5.06 -0.54 -18.30
CA ALA A 240 4.61 -1.11 -17.03
C ALA A 240 3.67 -2.33 -17.23
N GLU A 241 2.82 -2.30 -18.25
CA GLU A 241 1.98 -3.43 -18.64
C GLU A 241 2.83 -4.62 -19.11
N LYS A 242 3.77 -4.40 -20.04
CA LYS A 242 4.69 -5.45 -20.53
C LYS A 242 5.49 -6.09 -19.41
N GLU A 243 6.12 -5.29 -18.55
CA GLU A 243 6.87 -5.81 -17.40
C GLU A 243 5.99 -6.66 -16.46
N ARG A 244 4.71 -6.31 -16.32
CA ARG A 244 3.79 -7.02 -15.44
C ARG A 244 3.31 -8.32 -16.08
N GLU A 245 3.01 -8.32 -17.38
CA GLU A 245 2.71 -9.52 -18.16
C GLU A 245 3.89 -10.48 -18.19
N GLU A 246 5.11 -9.99 -18.42
CA GLU A 246 6.34 -10.80 -18.38
C GLU A 246 6.52 -11.45 -17.02
N LYS A 247 6.29 -10.72 -15.92
CA LYS A 247 6.32 -11.25 -14.56
C LYS A 247 5.23 -12.29 -14.29
N MET A 248 4.11 -12.25 -15.00
CA MET A 248 3.07 -13.29 -14.92
C MET A 248 3.44 -14.55 -15.73
N LYS A 249 4.07 -14.36 -16.90
CA LYS A 249 4.53 -15.46 -17.78
C LYS A 249 5.76 -16.17 -17.23
N GLY A 250 6.67 -15.44 -16.58
CA GLY A 250 7.98 -15.91 -16.13
C GLY A 250 7.99 -16.71 -14.82
N GLY A 251 6.92 -17.45 -14.51
CA GLY A 251 6.72 -18.17 -13.25
C GLY A 251 8.00 -18.78 -12.68
N GLY A 252 8.43 -18.29 -11.51
CA GLY A 252 9.35 -19.04 -10.64
C GLY A 252 10.86 -18.95 -10.90
N LYS A 253 11.40 -17.96 -11.64
CA LYS A 253 12.82 -17.60 -11.47
C LYS A 253 12.95 -16.51 -10.41
N GLY A 254 12.88 -16.94 -9.14
CA GLY A 254 13.17 -16.07 -8.01
C GLY A 254 14.52 -15.38 -8.17
N ALA A 255 14.57 -14.10 -7.86
CA ALA A 255 15.78 -13.31 -7.76
C ALA A 255 16.65 -13.82 -6.60
N ASN A 256 17.37 -14.91 -6.85
CA ASN A 256 18.58 -15.31 -6.12
C ASN A 256 19.51 -16.04 -7.11
N GLY A 257 19.91 -15.32 -8.16
CA GLY A 257 20.94 -15.74 -9.11
C GLY A 257 22.33 -15.23 -8.69
N ARG A 258 22.81 -15.68 -7.53
CA ARG A 258 24.25 -15.76 -7.26
C ARG A 258 24.55 -17.19 -6.81
N GLY A 259 24.96 -18.01 -7.78
CA GLY A 259 25.54 -19.33 -7.52
C GLY A 259 25.12 -20.38 -8.54
N GLY A 260 26.09 -20.83 -9.33
CA GLY A 260 26.01 -22.09 -10.07
C GLY A 260 25.72 -21.95 -11.55
N ALA A 261 26.78 -21.93 -12.36
CA ALA A 261 26.73 -22.52 -13.69
C ALA A 261 26.41 -24.02 -13.56
N ASP A 262 25.87 -24.58 -14.64
CA ASP A 262 25.62 -26.00 -14.91
C ASP A 262 24.23 -26.54 -14.50
N GLY A 263 23.40 -26.74 -15.53
CA GLY A 263 22.08 -27.34 -15.39
C GLY A 263 21.26 -27.22 -16.68
N ASP A 264 21.70 -27.90 -17.74
CA ASP A 264 20.94 -28.08 -18.98
C ASP A 264 19.69 -28.92 -18.69
N GLY A 265 18.57 -28.24 -18.42
CA GLY A 265 17.27 -28.84 -18.24
C GLY A 265 16.25 -28.17 -19.14
N GLU A 266 16.05 -28.71 -20.34
CA GLU A 266 14.91 -28.39 -21.21
C GLU A 266 13.60 -28.78 -20.51
N GLY A 267 13.05 -27.86 -19.73
CA GLY A 267 11.69 -27.95 -19.21
C GLY A 267 10.67 -27.56 -20.28
N LYS A 268 10.25 -28.52 -21.10
CA LYS A 268 9.03 -28.43 -21.91
C LYS A 268 7.81 -28.35 -20.97
N GLY A 269 6.96 -27.34 -21.14
CA GLY A 269 5.65 -27.28 -20.50
C GLY A 269 5.23 -25.89 -20.06
N GLY A 270 5.24 -24.91 -20.95
CA GLY A 270 4.55 -23.64 -20.72
C GLY A 270 3.06 -23.81 -20.98
N GLU A 271 2.31 -24.35 -20.02
CA GLU A 271 0.87 -24.09 -20.01
C GLU A 271 0.67 -22.63 -19.60
N GLU A 272 0.10 -21.83 -20.51
CA GLU A 272 -0.42 -20.51 -20.18
C GLU A 272 -1.48 -20.69 -19.09
N LEU A 273 -1.12 -20.41 -17.84
CA LEU A 273 -2.07 -20.28 -16.74
C LEU A 273 -3.05 -19.15 -17.12
N LYS A 274 -4.22 -19.53 -17.62
CA LYS A 274 -5.34 -18.59 -17.81
C LYS A 274 -5.90 -18.26 -16.43
N PHE A 275 -5.60 -17.06 -15.96
CA PHE A 275 -6.10 -16.55 -14.69
C PHE A 275 -7.56 -16.08 -14.88
N GLU A 276 -8.49 -16.58 -14.05
CA GLU A 276 -9.88 -16.13 -14.06
C GLU A 276 -10.01 -14.65 -13.63
N GLU A 277 -9.10 -14.16 -12.78
CA GLU A 277 -9.05 -12.78 -12.32
C GLU A 277 -7.61 -12.25 -12.40
N SER A 278 -7.43 -11.09 -13.06
CA SER A 278 -6.13 -10.43 -13.24
C SER A 278 -6.22 -8.99 -12.78
N SER A 279 -5.24 -8.53 -12.01
CA SER A 279 -5.17 -7.11 -11.61
C SER A 279 -4.57 -6.21 -12.69
N LEU A 280 -4.30 -6.72 -13.90
CA LEU A 280 -3.82 -5.92 -15.04
C LEU A 280 -4.82 -4.81 -15.41
N GLU A 281 -6.10 -5.13 -15.51
CA GLU A 281 -7.13 -4.14 -15.85
C GLU A 281 -7.24 -3.05 -14.79
N THR A 282 -7.22 -3.43 -13.50
CA THR A 282 -7.20 -2.48 -12.39
C THR A 282 -5.95 -1.59 -12.42
N VAL A 283 -4.78 -2.16 -12.71
CA VAL A 283 -3.55 -1.38 -12.88
C VAL A 283 -3.71 -0.37 -14.02
N ARG A 284 -4.21 -0.79 -15.18
CA ARG A 284 -4.42 0.07 -16.35
C ARG A 284 -5.38 1.22 -16.03
N ARG A 285 -6.49 0.93 -15.36
CA ARG A 285 -7.49 1.93 -14.93
C ARG A 285 -6.89 2.97 -13.97
N CYS A 286 -6.10 2.51 -13.00
CA CYS A 286 -5.55 3.36 -11.95
C CYS A 286 -4.25 4.07 -12.33
N LYS A 287 -3.56 3.63 -13.37
CA LYS A 287 -2.26 4.18 -13.76
C LYS A 287 -2.42 5.65 -14.13
N ARG A 288 -1.52 6.48 -13.61
CA ARG A 288 -1.39 7.91 -13.91
C ARG A 288 0.09 8.21 -14.15
N PRO A 289 0.43 9.38 -14.74
CA PRO A 289 1.81 9.82 -14.77
C PRO A 289 2.45 9.78 -13.38
N TRP A 290 3.75 9.50 -13.29
CA TRP A 290 4.39 9.25 -11.99
C TRP A 290 4.38 10.44 -11.03
N TRP A 291 4.10 11.66 -11.51
CA TRP A 291 3.95 12.89 -10.72
C TRP A 291 2.52 13.12 -10.19
N VAL A 292 1.57 12.22 -10.48
CA VAL A 292 0.17 12.30 -10.05
C VAL A 292 -0.09 11.21 -9.01
N VAL A 293 -0.74 11.56 -7.90
CA VAL A 293 -1.13 10.57 -6.88
C VAL A 293 -2.01 9.49 -7.51
N GLN A 294 -1.75 8.25 -7.13
CA GLN A 294 -2.42 7.09 -7.68
C GLN A 294 -2.36 5.94 -6.69
N PRO A 295 -3.39 5.09 -6.63
CA PRO A 295 -3.42 3.99 -5.68
C PRO A 295 -2.39 2.92 -6.01
N TYR A 296 -1.99 2.17 -4.99
CA TYR A 296 -1.17 0.98 -5.18
C TYR A 296 -2.05 -0.25 -5.37
N VAL A 297 -2.08 -0.77 -6.60
CA VAL A 297 -2.74 -2.03 -6.91
C VAL A 297 -1.84 -3.20 -6.49
N ARG A 298 -2.22 -3.90 -5.42
CA ARG A 298 -1.49 -5.09 -4.97
C ARG A 298 -1.63 -6.22 -6.00
N PRO A 299 -0.56 -7.01 -6.23
CA PRO A 299 -0.69 -8.26 -6.96
C PRO A 299 -1.63 -9.21 -6.21
N LEU A 300 -2.51 -9.90 -6.95
CA LEU A 300 -3.33 -10.98 -6.40
C LEU A 300 -2.43 -12.16 -5.94
N PRO A 301 -2.89 -13.07 -5.06
CA PRO A 301 -2.04 -14.12 -4.50
C PRO A 301 -1.39 -15.00 -5.56
N MET A 302 -2.12 -15.30 -6.63
CA MET A 302 -1.60 -16.05 -7.78
C MET A 302 -0.52 -15.28 -8.56
N GLU A 303 -0.67 -13.97 -8.70
CA GLU A 303 0.37 -13.12 -9.29
C GLU A 303 1.59 -12.98 -8.37
N ALA A 304 1.36 -12.94 -7.06
CA ALA A 304 2.43 -12.89 -6.06
C ALA A 304 3.23 -14.21 -6.02
N LEU A 305 2.57 -15.34 -6.21
CA LEU A 305 3.19 -16.66 -6.45
C LEU A 305 4.05 -16.63 -7.71
N ALA A 306 3.50 -16.17 -8.84
CA ALA A 306 4.23 -16.09 -10.11
C ALA A 306 5.48 -15.20 -10.01
N LYS A 307 5.37 -14.07 -9.29
CA LYS A 307 6.47 -13.13 -8.98
C LYS A 307 7.50 -13.67 -7.98
N GLY A 308 7.31 -14.87 -7.43
CA GLY A 308 8.20 -15.45 -6.41
C GLY A 308 8.14 -14.75 -5.05
N SER A 309 7.12 -13.92 -4.81
CA SER A 309 6.88 -13.27 -3.51
C SER A 309 6.17 -14.18 -2.50
N ILE A 310 5.72 -15.36 -2.94
CA ILE A 310 5.21 -16.44 -2.08
C ILE A 310 6.03 -17.70 -2.33
N THR A 311 6.54 -18.28 -1.25
CA THR A 311 7.19 -19.59 -1.27
C THR A 311 6.28 -20.58 -0.56
N LEU A 312 5.71 -21.55 -1.29
CA LEU A 312 4.88 -22.60 -0.69
C LEU A 312 5.69 -23.43 0.32
N SER A 313 5.07 -23.75 1.45
CA SER A 313 5.68 -24.62 2.47
C SER A 313 5.88 -26.05 1.93
N ARG A 314 6.78 -26.82 2.56
CA ARG A 314 7.07 -28.22 2.15
C ARG A 314 5.81 -29.11 2.20
N LYS A 315 4.84 -28.78 3.05
CA LYS A 315 3.55 -29.46 3.21
C LYS A 315 2.57 -29.13 2.08
N GLU A 316 2.59 -27.90 1.57
CA GLU A 316 1.78 -27.45 0.42
C GLU A 316 2.37 -27.90 -0.93
N ARG A 317 3.68 -28.19 -0.98
CA ARG A 317 4.37 -28.74 -2.17
C ARG A 317 4.13 -30.24 -2.41
N GLY A 318 3.14 -30.85 -1.76
CA GLY A 318 2.83 -32.28 -1.94
C GLY A 318 3.94 -33.23 -1.49
N GLY A 319 4.86 -32.78 -0.64
CA GLY A 319 5.87 -33.64 -0.06
C GLY A 319 5.20 -34.62 0.90
N LYS A 320 5.09 -35.90 0.50
CA LYS A 320 4.75 -37.00 1.41
C LYS A 320 5.53 -36.81 2.72
N ALA A 321 4.81 -36.68 3.83
CA ALA A 321 5.39 -36.91 5.15
C ALA A 321 6.06 -38.29 5.08
N LYS A 322 7.39 -38.31 5.07
CA LYS A 322 8.12 -39.57 5.28
C LYS A 322 7.82 -40.00 6.70
N GLY A 323 7.46 -41.27 6.81
CA GLY A 323 6.80 -41.86 7.96
C GLY A 323 7.55 -41.72 9.27
N GLU A 324 6.75 -41.91 10.29
CA GLU A 324 7.13 -42.35 11.63
C GLU A 324 8.33 -43.29 11.58
N GLY A 325 9.39 -42.88 12.28
CA GLY A 325 10.52 -43.71 12.64
C GLY A 325 10.94 -43.30 14.03
N GLU A 326 10.52 -44.10 15.01
CA GLU A 326 11.03 -44.04 16.38
C GLU A 326 12.55 -44.25 16.35
N GLY A 327 13.29 -43.38 17.05
CA GLY A 327 14.74 -43.45 17.20
C GLY A 327 15.24 -42.41 18.18
N GLU A 328 15.66 -42.87 19.35
CA GLU A 328 16.19 -42.12 20.49
C GLU A 328 17.55 -41.44 20.21
N GLY A 329 17.85 -40.35 20.95
CA GLY A 329 19.17 -39.69 21.06
C GLY A 329 19.47 -38.72 19.91
N ASP A 330 19.91 -37.48 20.08
CA ASP A 330 20.76 -36.89 21.12
C ASP A 330 20.51 -35.38 21.22
N VAL A 331 20.67 -34.82 22.43
CA VAL A 331 20.55 -33.37 22.70
C VAL A 331 21.90 -32.72 22.43
N GLU A 332 22.03 -31.99 21.32
CA GLU A 332 23.11 -31.03 21.13
C GLU A 332 22.58 -29.61 21.29
N LYS A 333 23.03 -28.96 22.37
CA LYS A 333 22.84 -27.55 22.67
C LYS A 333 23.62 -26.72 21.66
N ASP A 334 22.94 -25.82 20.96
CA ASP A 334 23.62 -24.69 20.30
C ASP A 334 23.23 -23.39 21.03
N GLU A 335 24.21 -22.81 21.71
CA GLU A 335 24.08 -21.58 22.50
C GLU A 335 24.15 -20.36 21.57
N GLY A 336 22.97 -19.85 21.20
CA GLY A 336 22.81 -18.58 20.50
C GLY A 336 22.73 -17.38 21.45
N LYS A 337 23.82 -16.61 21.51
CA LYS A 337 24.00 -15.29 22.14
C LYS A 337 22.75 -14.37 22.17
N LEU A 338 22.41 -13.92 23.39
CA LEU A 338 21.49 -12.83 23.71
C LEU A 338 22.11 -11.45 23.43
N VAL A 339 21.40 -10.57 22.72
CA VAL A 339 21.46 -9.11 22.91
C VAL A 339 20.09 -8.47 22.62
N ASN A 340 19.60 -7.68 23.59
CA ASN A 340 18.37 -6.88 23.68
C ASN A 340 17.11 -7.61 24.19
N GLY A 341 16.98 -7.61 25.52
CA GLY A 341 15.90 -8.22 26.29
C GLY A 341 14.50 -7.64 26.03
N VAL A 342 13.74 -8.38 25.23
CA VAL A 342 12.28 -8.44 25.25
C VAL A 342 11.95 -9.93 25.23
N GLU A 343 11.19 -10.42 26.21
CA GLU A 343 10.71 -11.80 26.21
C GLU A 343 9.79 -12.04 25.00
N PRO A 344 9.86 -13.20 24.32
CA PRO A 344 8.87 -13.53 23.31
C PRO A 344 7.54 -13.84 24.02
N GLU A 345 6.54 -12.96 23.86
CA GLU A 345 5.15 -13.26 24.23
C GLU A 345 4.70 -14.54 23.51
N GLU A 346 4.26 -15.53 24.30
CA GLU A 346 3.62 -16.75 23.82
C GLU A 346 2.41 -16.41 22.95
N GLN A 347 2.34 -17.02 21.77
CA GLN A 347 1.18 -16.95 20.88
C GLN A 347 -0.08 -17.45 21.60
N GLY A 348 -1.19 -16.73 21.37
CA GLY A 348 -2.42 -16.76 22.15
C GLY A 348 -3.06 -18.14 22.39
N LYS A 349 -3.47 -18.35 23.64
CA LYS A 349 -4.23 -19.52 24.11
C LYS A 349 -5.72 -19.35 23.78
N VAL A 350 -6.26 -20.24 22.94
CA VAL A 350 -7.71 -20.47 22.72
C VAL A 350 -8.15 -21.65 23.58
N GLU A 351 -9.26 -21.53 24.30
CA GLU A 351 -9.91 -22.64 24.99
C GLU A 351 -11.10 -23.12 24.14
N VAL A 352 -11.13 -24.42 23.84
CA VAL A 352 -12.23 -25.07 23.11
C VAL A 352 -13.26 -25.54 24.15
N GLN A 353 -14.51 -25.08 24.06
CA GLN A 353 -15.62 -25.62 24.85
C GLN A 353 -16.56 -26.45 23.95
N VAL A 354 -16.93 -27.63 24.44
CA VAL A 354 -17.93 -28.51 23.82
C VAL A 354 -19.27 -28.24 24.51
N VAL A 355 -20.29 -27.83 23.77
CA VAL A 355 -21.64 -27.60 24.29
C VAL A 355 -22.52 -28.81 23.91
N GLY A 356 -23.14 -29.43 24.90
CA GLY A 356 -24.13 -30.51 24.72
C GLY A 356 -24.43 -31.22 26.05
N ASP A 357 -25.71 -31.37 26.39
CA ASP A 357 -26.16 -32.06 27.60
C ASP A 357 -25.73 -33.53 27.60
N LYS A 358 -25.31 -34.00 28.77
CA LYS A 358 -24.98 -35.40 29.02
C LYS A 358 -26.27 -36.22 29.12
N GLU A 359 -26.87 -36.56 27.99
CA GLU A 359 -27.59 -37.82 27.82
C GLU A 359 -28.05 -37.99 26.36
N VAL A 360 -27.88 -39.22 25.86
CA VAL A 360 -28.31 -39.77 24.55
C VAL A 360 -27.32 -39.62 23.38
N ASP A 361 -26.92 -40.78 22.83
CA ASP A 361 -26.02 -40.98 21.69
C ASP A 361 -26.50 -40.28 20.40
N ASN A 362 -25.75 -39.27 19.93
CA ASN A 362 -25.83 -38.75 18.57
C ASN A 362 -24.42 -38.29 18.11
N PRO A 363 -23.95 -38.52 16.87
CA PRO A 363 -22.54 -38.39 16.50
C PRO A 363 -22.12 -37.02 15.93
N GLU A 364 -22.86 -35.94 16.15
CA GLU A 364 -22.45 -34.60 15.73
C GLU A 364 -22.21 -33.69 16.94
N LYS A 365 -20.94 -33.53 17.31
CA LYS A 365 -20.50 -32.52 18.29
C LYS A 365 -20.07 -31.27 17.54
N GLU A 366 -20.85 -30.20 17.62
CA GLU A 366 -20.44 -28.87 17.17
C GLU A 366 -19.45 -28.25 18.15
N THR A 367 -18.24 -27.94 17.67
CA THR A 367 -17.23 -27.17 18.41
C THR A 367 -17.31 -25.71 18.00
N VAL A 368 -17.51 -24.81 18.96
CA VAL A 368 -17.53 -23.36 18.74
C VAL A 368 -16.33 -22.73 19.45
N GLU A 369 -15.50 -22.01 18.70
CA GLU A 369 -14.37 -21.24 19.24
C GLU A 369 -14.88 -19.90 19.80
N VAL A 370 -14.70 -19.67 21.10
CA VAL A 370 -15.04 -18.39 21.75
C VAL A 370 -13.74 -17.66 22.11
N PRO A 371 -13.51 -16.43 21.62
CA PRO A 371 -12.36 -15.62 22.03
C PRO A 371 -12.49 -15.19 23.50
N LYS A 372 -11.39 -15.23 24.26
CA LYS A 372 -11.35 -14.59 25.59
C LYS A 372 -11.46 -13.07 25.45
N ASP A 373 -12.19 -12.45 26.38
CA ASP A 373 -12.38 -11.01 26.47
C ASP A 373 -11.06 -10.24 26.33
N GLY A 374 -11.02 -9.29 25.39
CA GLY A 374 -9.89 -8.38 25.20
C GLY A 374 -9.33 -8.25 23.78
N LEU A 375 -9.88 -8.94 22.77
CA LEU A 375 -9.41 -8.80 21.39
C LEU A 375 -10.02 -7.54 20.74
N VAL A 376 -9.27 -6.43 20.76
CA VAL A 376 -9.57 -5.24 19.95
C VAL A 376 -9.24 -5.56 18.48
N CYS A 377 -10.26 -5.52 17.63
CA CYS A 377 -10.11 -5.68 16.19
C CYS A 377 -9.26 -4.55 15.59
N GLY A 378 -8.37 -4.91 14.67
CA GLY A 378 -7.63 -4.02 13.77
C GLY A 378 -7.40 -4.69 12.43
#